data_AF-A0A1B8FXT2-F1
#
_entry.id   AF-A0A1B8FXT2-F1
#
_cell.length_a   1.000
_cell.length_b   1.000
_cell.length_c   1.000
_cell.angle_alpha   90.00
_cell.angle_beta   90.00
_cell.angle_gamma   90.00
#
_symmetry.space_group_name_H-M   'P 1'
#
loop_
_entity.id
_entity.type
_entity.pdbx_description
1 polymer ?
#
loop_
_entity_poly.entity_id
_entity_poly.type
_entity_poly.pdbx_seq_one_letter_code
_entity_poly.pdbx_strand_id
1 'polypeptide(L)'
;MSSLSQSMSTLKNVHAIVDGKIWDFPAMKFTRFDPVNDRERCQILISQYAKKLFKVAYLTTHTCRQEDIECSLPMENVLEVFSPEEWIQKLKAIKKELHRDVLTGKLVDEIMARWQLYEDYPKRQPGEAESREKIEARMKTWERFTDKDPEMTRWLVAPLAESIDYDEILRAETPDMATLREWTRSCLVAAAEKAFSLQRDVRGLELGKRGGGHQSAFALNREWEDLPNQEPWKSRLLGVLVPINSDFGGGKRTSMTIIPTTLDDDDSVAPYTPRKTSGGGKSRSKPSEKIQKTEDELKKESERRKLRRTGGVTASNIFFPINTRI
;
A
#
# COMPACT_ATOMS: atom_id res chain seq x y z
N MET A 1 -2.60 3.01 -37.54
CA MET A 1 -3.31 2.61 -36.31
C MET A 1 -2.69 3.41 -35.19
N SER A 2 -3.38 4.46 -34.78
CA SER A 2 -2.93 5.43 -33.77
C SER A 2 -2.88 4.74 -32.42
N SER A 3 -1.70 4.65 -31.80
CA SER A 3 -1.62 4.25 -30.39
C SER A 3 -2.33 5.33 -29.59
N LEU A 4 -3.47 4.97 -29.00
CA LEU A 4 -4.01 5.74 -27.90
C LEU A 4 -2.95 5.65 -26.80
N SER A 5 -2.14 6.71 -26.63
CA SER A 5 -1.36 6.90 -25.43
C SER A 5 -2.35 6.81 -24.27
N GLN A 6 -2.33 5.70 -23.52
CA GLN A 6 -3.07 5.64 -22.27
C GLN A 6 -2.48 6.76 -21.40
N SER A 7 -3.23 7.85 -21.26
CA SER A 7 -2.81 8.96 -20.43
C SER A 7 -2.79 8.46 -18.99
N MET A 8 -1.59 8.33 -18.44
CA MET A 8 -1.34 7.96 -17.05
C MET A 8 -2.14 8.88 -16.13
N SER A 9 -2.97 8.30 -15.26
CA SER A 9 -3.70 9.06 -14.24
C SER A 9 -2.84 9.25 -13.00
N THR A 10 -2.89 10.44 -12.41
CA THR A 10 -2.11 10.85 -11.23
C THR A 10 -3.02 11.58 -10.26
N LEU A 11 -2.54 11.96 -9.07
CA LEU A 11 -3.34 12.73 -8.10
C LEU A 11 -3.92 14.01 -8.71
N LYS A 12 -3.20 14.64 -9.64
CA LYS A 12 -3.67 15.85 -10.35
C LYS A 12 -4.93 15.63 -11.18
N ASN A 13 -5.26 14.37 -11.50
CA ASN A 13 -6.43 14.01 -12.30
C ASN A 13 -7.64 13.63 -11.44
N VAL A 14 -7.47 13.57 -10.10
CA VAL A 14 -8.45 13.03 -9.17
C VAL A 14 -9.00 14.15 -8.29
N HIS A 15 -10.33 14.32 -8.29
CA HIS A 15 -11.04 15.22 -7.38
C HIS A 15 -12.02 14.44 -6.51
N ALA A 16 -11.99 14.69 -5.19
CA ALA A 16 -12.84 14.02 -4.22
C ALA A 16 -14.32 14.38 -4.37
N ILE A 17 -14.60 15.66 -4.64
CA ILE A 17 -15.94 16.19 -4.80
C ILE A 17 -16.06 16.82 -6.19
N VAL A 18 -17.10 16.43 -6.93
CA VAL A 18 -17.43 16.94 -8.26
C VAL A 18 -18.92 17.21 -8.29
N ASP A 19 -19.32 18.43 -8.69
CA ASP A 19 -20.72 18.87 -8.78
C ASP A 19 -21.54 18.57 -7.51
N GLY A 20 -20.94 18.83 -6.33
CA GLY A 20 -21.57 18.59 -5.03
C GLY A 20 -21.77 17.11 -4.67
N LYS A 21 -21.05 16.20 -5.33
CA LYS A 21 -21.09 14.76 -5.06
C LYS A 21 -19.70 14.23 -4.74
N ILE A 22 -19.64 13.29 -3.81
CA ILE A 22 -18.43 12.58 -3.41
C ILE A 22 -18.55 11.10 -3.81
N TRP A 23 -17.42 10.48 -4.16
CA TRP A 23 -17.37 9.05 -4.46
C TRP A 23 -17.49 8.21 -3.17
N ASP A 24 -18.46 7.31 -3.15
CA ASP A 24 -18.63 6.29 -2.12
C ASP A 24 -17.96 5.00 -2.59
N PHE A 25 -16.76 4.69 -2.05
CA PHE A 25 -16.01 3.49 -2.44
C PHE A 25 -16.77 2.19 -2.18
N PRO A 26 -17.38 1.97 -0.99
CA PRO A 26 -18.23 0.81 -0.75
C PRO A 26 -19.40 0.67 -1.73
N ALA A 27 -20.10 1.77 -2.05
CA ALA A 27 -21.27 1.74 -2.92
C ALA A 27 -20.92 1.83 -4.42
N MET A 28 -19.67 2.13 -4.76
CA MET A 28 -19.16 2.32 -6.11
C MET A 28 -19.99 3.32 -6.93
N LYS A 29 -20.35 4.45 -6.31
CA LYS A 29 -21.13 5.50 -6.98
C LYS A 29 -20.87 6.87 -6.37
N PHE A 30 -21.15 7.91 -7.15
CA PHE A 30 -21.26 9.25 -6.60
C PHE A 30 -22.53 9.38 -5.76
N THR A 31 -22.34 9.95 -4.56
CA THR A 31 -23.43 10.27 -3.64
C THR A 31 -23.38 11.75 -3.31
N ARG A 32 -24.54 12.34 -3.03
CA ARG A 32 -24.64 13.76 -2.66
C ARG A 32 -23.76 14.02 -1.43
N PHE A 33 -22.93 15.04 -1.52
CA PHE A 33 -22.18 15.58 -0.39
C PHE A 33 -23.06 16.64 0.27
N ASP A 34 -23.52 16.37 1.47
CA ASP A 34 -24.44 17.24 2.22
C ASP A 34 -23.95 17.38 3.67
N PRO A 35 -22.92 18.21 3.92
CA PRO A 35 -22.32 18.35 5.24
C PRO A 35 -23.27 19.00 6.26
N VAL A 36 -24.31 19.72 5.80
CA VAL A 36 -25.29 20.40 6.66
C VAL A 36 -26.27 19.40 7.25
N ASN A 37 -26.82 18.50 6.42
CA ASN A 37 -27.87 17.57 6.86
C ASN A 37 -27.33 16.17 7.22
N ASP A 38 -26.14 15.79 6.72
CA ASP A 38 -25.58 14.44 6.88
C ASP A 38 -24.06 14.48 7.15
N ARG A 39 -23.68 15.25 8.18
CA ARG A 39 -22.27 15.48 8.56
C ARG A 39 -21.51 14.19 8.83
N GLU A 40 -22.08 13.25 9.58
CA GLU A 40 -21.42 12.00 9.98
C GLU A 40 -21.06 11.15 8.75
N ARG A 41 -21.98 10.99 7.81
CA ARG A 41 -21.70 10.26 6.58
C ARG A 41 -20.65 10.98 5.74
N CYS A 42 -20.72 12.30 5.63
CA CYS A 42 -19.73 13.08 4.89
C CYS A 42 -18.33 12.94 5.51
N GLN A 43 -18.21 12.92 6.84
CA GLN A 43 -16.95 12.62 7.54
C GLN A 43 -16.39 11.25 7.18
N ILE A 44 -17.24 10.22 7.11
CA ILE A 44 -16.84 8.86 6.72
C ILE A 44 -16.30 8.86 5.28
N LEU A 45 -17.04 9.48 4.35
CA LEU A 45 -16.66 9.54 2.93
C LEU A 45 -15.34 10.29 2.72
N ILE A 46 -15.18 11.45 3.35
CA ILE A 46 -13.93 12.24 3.32
C ILE A 46 -12.77 11.45 3.91
N SER A 47 -12.97 10.78 5.05
CA SER A 47 -11.93 9.96 5.68
C SER A 47 -11.48 8.80 4.79
N GLN A 48 -12.43 8.11 4.15
CA GLN A 48 -12.12 7.01 3.22
C GLN A 48 -11.35 7.52 2.01
N TYR A 49 -11.81 8.62 1.41
CA TYR A 49 -11.18 9.19 0.23
C TYR A 49 -9.77 9.68 0.52
N ALA A 50 -9.59 10.44 1.61
CA ALA A 50 -8.29 10.89 2.05
C ALA A 50 -7.32 9.74 2.29
N LYS A 51 -7.76 8.65 2.93
CA LYS A 51 -6.92 7.46 3.11
C LYS A 51 -6.43 6.88 1.77
N LYS A 52 -7.28 6.86 0.73
CA LYS A 52 -6.87 6.39 -0.60
C LYS A 52 -5.88 7.34 -1.27
N LEU A 53 -6.09 8.65 -1.16
CA LEU A 53 -5.16 9.67 -1.67
C LEU A 53 -3.81 9.60 -0.96
N PHE A 54 -3.83 9.48 0.37
CA PHE A 54 -2.61 9.34 1.16
C PHE A 54 -1.84 8.09 0.81
N LYS A 55 -2.47 6.98 0.43
CA LYS A 55 -1.70 5.81 -0.05
C LYS A 55 -0.87 6.12 -1.30
N VAL A 56 -1.33 7.02 -2.17
CA VAL A 56 -0.58 7.46 -3.35
C VAL A 56 0.57 8.36 -2.93
N ALA A 57 0.28 9.43 -2.20
CA ALA A 57 1.29 10.39 -1.75
C ALA A 57 2.35 9.74 -0.83
N TYR A 58 1.91 8.84 0.04
CA TYR A 58 2.78 8.13 0.99
C TYR A 58 3.86 7.32 0.30
N LEU A 59 3.68 6.88 -0.95
CA LEU A 59 4.73 6.17 -1.70
C LEU A 59 6.01 7.01 -1.81
N THR A 60 5.90 8.33 -1.97
CA THR A 60 7.06 9.23 -2.15
C THR A 60 7.36 10.06 -0.91
N THR A 61 6.38 10.35 -0.06
CA THR A 61 6.57 11.28 1.07
C THR A 61 6.72 10.58 2.43
N HIS A 62 6.30 9.32 2.55
CA HIS A 62 6.27 8.55 3.80
C HIS A 62 5.53 9.23 4.98
N THR A 63 4.73 10.25 4.68
CA THR A 63 3.94 11.02 5.63
C THR A 63 2.51 11.23 5.11
N CYS A 64 1.67 11.84 5.92
CA CYS A 64 0.28 12.17 5.55
C CYS A 64 -0.01 13.59 6.03
N ARG A 65 0.30 14.59 5.20
CA ARG A 65 0.00 15.99 5.48
C ARG A 65 -1.03 16.50 4.49
N GLN A 66 -1.86 17.45 4.90
CA GLN A 66 -2.94 17.95 4.04
C GLN A 66 -2.41 18.46 2.68
N GLU A 67 -1.24 19.10 2.69
CA GLU A 67 -0.58 19.66 1.51
C GLU A 67 -0.28 18.59 0.46
N ASP A 68 -0.08 17.34 0.86
CA ASP A 68 0.23 16.23 -0.03
C ASP A 68 -1.00 15.79 -0.86
N ILE A 69 -2.22 16.19 -0.45
CA ILE A 69 -3.48 15.81 -1.12
C ILE A 69 -4.37 17.00 -1.50
N GLU A 70 -3.92 18.23 -1.25
CA GLU A 70 -4.71 19.46 -1.40
C GLU A 70 -5.35 19.61 -2.78
N CYS A 71 -4.62 19.23 -3.84
CA CYS A 71 -5.12 19.31 -5.22
C CYS A 71 -6.34 18.40 -5.49
N SER A 72 -6.48 17.31 -4.73
CA SER A 72 -7.56 16.33 -4.89
C SER A 72 -8.65 16.48 -3.84
N LEU A 73 -8.28 16.89 -2.63
CA LEU A 73 -9.17 17.11 -1.50
C LEU A 73 -8.76 18.40 -0.79
N PRO A 74 -9.29 19.57 -1.21
CA PRO A 74 -8.97 20.86 -0.60
C PRO A 74 -9.33 20.91 0.88
N MET A 75 -8.55 21.67 1.67
CA MET A 75 -8.79 21.85 3.10
C MET A 75 -10.18 22.45 3.38
N GLU A 76 -10.66 23.33 2.51
CA GLU A 76 -12.00 23.95 2.63
C GLU A 76 -13.10 22.88 2.77
N ASN A 77 -13.10 21.88 1.89
CA ASN A 77 -14.07 20.78 1.92
C ASN A 77 -13.93 19.90 3.16
N VAL A 78 -12.71 19.74 3.68
CA VAL A 78 -12.45 18.99 4.91
C VAL A 78 -13.05 19.71 6.10
N LEU A 79 -12.87 21.02 6.17
CA LEU A 79 -13.34 21.86 7.28
C LEU A 79 -14.86 22.04 7.32
N GLU A 80 -15.57 21.73 6.23
CA GLU A 80 -17.05 21.64 6.26
C GLU A 80 -17.56 20.52 7.16
N VAL A 81 -16.75 19.49 7.42
CA VAL A 81 -17.17 18.31 8.20
C VAL A 81 -16.30 18.01 9.41
N PHE A 82 -15.03 18.42 9.42
CA PHE A 82 -14.10 18.23 10.53
C PHE A 82 -13.69 19.55 11.16
N SER A 83 -13.50 19.57 12.48
CA SER A 83 -12.67 20.61 13.08
C SER A 83 -11.19 20.42 12.66
N PRO A 84 -10.37 21.48 12.70
CA PRO A 84 -8.93 21.35 12.44
C PRO A 84 -8.25 20.29 13.32
N GLU A 85 -8.61 20.22 14.60
CA GLU A 85 -8.07 19.27 15.56
C GLU A 85 -8.48 17.83 15.24
N GLU A 86 -9.76 17.62 14.92
CA GLU A 86 -10.28 16.33 14.48
C GLU A 86 -9.53 15.84 13.25
N TRP A 87 -9.31 16.74 12.28
CA TRP A 87 -8.59 16.42 11.05
C TRP A 87 -7.13 16.05 11.32
N ILE A 88 -6.43 16.82 12.15
CA ILE A 88 -5.04 16.49 12.56
C ILE A 88 -4.97 15.11 13.21
N GLN A 89 -5.94 14.74 14.05
CA GLN A 89 -5.98 13.40 14.64
C GLN A 89 -6.26 12.32 13.60
N LYS A 90 -7.11 12.58 12.61
CA LYS A 90 -7.32 11.66 11.48
C LYS A 90 -6.07 11.45 10.65
N LEU A 91 -5.36 12.52 10.28
CA LEU A 91 -4.09 12.43 9.56
C LEU A 91 -3.06 11.59 10.32
N LYS A 92 -2.92 11.83 11.64
CA LYS A 92 -2.05 11.03 12.52
C LYS A 92 -2.45 9.56 12.55
N ALA A 93 -3.75 9.27 12.61
CA ALA A 93 -4.27 7.90 12.62
C ALA A 93 -3.99 7.18 11.30
N ILE A 94 -4.23 7.83 10.16
CA ILE A 94 -3.94 7.28 8.82
C ILE A 94 -2.44 6.99 8.69
N LYS A 95 -1.58 7.95 9.03
CA LYS A 95 -0.12 7.77 9.00
C LYS A 95 0.32 6.60 9.86
N LYS A 96 -0.17 6.52 11.10
CA LYS A 96 0.14 5.43 12.04
C LYS A 96 -0.26 4.07 11.47
N GLU A 97 -1.42 3.99 10.81
CA GLU A 97 -1.89 2.77 10.16
C GLU A 97 -0.96 2.36 9.01
N LEU A 98 -0.63 3.28 8.10
CA LEU A 98 0.27 3.01 6.97
C LEU A 98 1.67 2.60 7.44
N HIS A 99 2.22 3.28 8.44
CA HIS A 99 3.50 2.92 9.08
C HIS A 99 3.46 1.50 9.63
N ARG A 100 2.40 1.15 10.36
CA ARG A 100 2.23 -0.18 10.92
C ARG A 100 2.13 -1.23 9.81
N ASP A 101 1.32 -1.00 8.80
CA ASP A 101 1.06 -2.00 7.78
C ASP A 101 2.31 -2.24 6.89
N VAL A 102 3.03 -1.16 6.53
CA VAL A 102 4.25 -1.24 5.71
C VAL A 102 5.46 -1.71 6.52
N LEU A 103 5.87 -0.99 7.57
CA LEU A 103 7.13 -1.24 8.28
C LEU A 103 7.05 -2.41 9.24
N THR A 104 5.88 -2.64 9.81
CA THR A 104 5.66 -3.70 10.79
C THR A 104 5.12 -4.95 10.11
N GLY A 105 3.99 -4.83 9.40
CA GLY A 105 3.34 -5.96 8.76
C GLY A 105 4.19 -6.52 7.61
N LYS A 106 4.52 -5.69 6.62
CA LYS A 106 5.23 -6.16 5.42
C LYS A 106 6.72 -6.33 5.60
N LEU A 107 7.41 -5.29 6.07
CA LEU A 107 8.86 -5.36 6.21
C LEU A 107 9.29 -6.37 7.28
N VAL A 108 8.87 -6.19 8.54
CA VAL A 108 9.39 -7.00 9.65
C VAL A 108 8.75 -8.39 9.70
N ASP A 109 7.43 -8.49 9.70
CA ASP A 109 6.75 -9.77 9.95
C ASP A 109 6.73 -10.71 8.74
N GLU A 110 6.82 -10.18 7.51
CA GLU A 110 6.77 -10.98 6.28
C GLU A 110 8.15 -11.05 5.60
N ILE A 111 8.70 -9.91 5.14
CA ILE A 111 9.91 -9.89 4.31
C ILE A 111 11.15 -10.32 5.11
N MET A 112 11.45 -9.64 6.22
CA MET A 112 12.63 -9.95 7.03
C MET A 112 12.52 -11.32 7.68
N ALA A 113 11.33 -11.72 8.15
CA ALA A 113 11.09 -13.06 8.69
C ALA A 113 11.39 -14.16 7.65
N ARG A 114 11.12 -13.91 6.37
CA ARG A 114 11.48 -14.82 5.28
C ARG A 114 12.98 -14.78 4.99
N TRP A 115 13.59 -13.59 4.97
CA TRP A 115 15.03 -13.45 4.75
C TRP A 115 15.88 -14.12 5.84
N GLN A 116 15.38 -14.19 7.08
CA GLN A 116 16.03 -14.90 8.19
C GLN A 116 16.21 -16.41 7.92
N LEU A 117 15.51 -16.98 6.94
CA LEU A 117 15.66 -18.38 6.55
C LEU A 117 16.88 -18.60 5.63
N TYR A 118 17.48 -17.55 5.08
CA TYR A 118 18.67 -17.66 4.25
C TYR A 118 19.94 -17.78 5.09
N GLU A 119 20.88 -18.62 4.64
CA GLU A 119 22.15 -18.86 5.33
C GLU A 119 23.02 -17.60 5.43
N ASP A 120 22.93 -16.71 4.45
CA ASP A 120 23.66 -15.44 4.37
C ASP A 120 22.94 -14.28 5.08
N TYR A 121 21.91 -14.56 5.89
CA TYR A 121 21.27 -13.52 6.72
C TYR A 121 22.29 -12.93 7.73
N PRO A 122 22.38 -11.58 7.83
CA PRO A 122 23.33 -10.93 8.74
C PRO A 122 23.22 -11.40 10.19
N LYS A 123 24.37 -11.73 10.80
CA LYS A 123 24.46 -12.15 12.20
C LYS A 123 24.94 -10.99 13.08
N ARG A 124 24.29 -10.81 14.23
CA ARG A 124 24.70 -9.82 15.23
C ARG A 124 25.88 -10.38 16.03
N GLN A 125 26.97 -9.63 16.10
CA GLN A 125 28.08 -9.95 17.01
C GLN A 125 27.91 -9.13 18.30
N PRO A 126 27.69 -9.77 19.46
CA PRO A 126 27.49 -9.05 20.70
C PRO A 126 28.79 -8.32 21.12
N GLY A 127 28.67 -7.06 21.53
CA GLY A 127 29.75 -6.30 22.14
C GLY A 127 30.71 -5.57 21.17
N GLU A 128 30.52 -5.70 19.85
CA GLU A 128 31.29 -4.92 18.88
C GLU A 128 30.54 -3.66 18.45
N ALA A 129 31.26 -2.53 18.41
CA ALA A 129 30.78 -1.35 17.72
C ALA A 129 30.68 -1.65 16.21
N GLU A 130 29.57 -1.26 15.60
CA GLU A 130 29.39 -1.42 14.15
C GLU A 130 30.29 -0.43 13.41
N SER A 131 31.25 -0.93 12.64
CA SER A 131 32.03 -0.10 11.73
C SER A 131 31.20 0.25 10.49
N ARG A 132 31.54 1.37 9.86
CA ARG A 132 30.92 1.79 8.58
C ARG A 132 31.01 0.70 7.51
N GLU A 133 32.14 0.01 7.43
CA GLU A 133 32.37 -1.10 6.49
C GLU A 133 31.41 -2.26 6.73
N LYS A 134 31.09 -2.58 8.01
CA LYS A 134 30.10 -3.61 8.35
C LYS A 134 28.69 -3.20 7.92
N ILE A 135 28.32 -1.93 8.11
CA ILE A 135 27.03 -1.38 7.66
C ILE A 135 26.94 -1.47 6.14
N GLU A 136 27.97 -1.03 5.40
CA GLU A 136 28.00 -1.09 3.95
C GLU A 136 27.95 -2.53 3.40
N ALA A 137 28.63 -3.49 4.06
CA ALA A 137 28.55 -4.90 3.71
C ALA A 137 27.15 -5.50 3.94
N ARG A 138 26.45 -5.09 5.01
CA ARG A 138 25.06 -5.48 5.24
C ARG A 138 24.11 -4.88 4.21
N MET A 139 24.27 -3.59 3.89
CA MET A 139 23.47 -2.92 2.85
C MET A 139 23.56 -3.67 1.53
N LYS A 140 24.76 -4.11 1.11
CA LYS A 140 24.94 -4.97 -0.07
C LYS A 140 24.24 -6.33 0.05
N THR A 141 24.13 -6.88 1.26
CA THR A 141 23.37 -8.11 1.50
C THR A 141 21.86 -7.90 1.34
N TRP A 142 21.33 -6.79 1.85
CA TRP A 142 19.92 -6.41 1.66
C TRP A 142 19.58 -6.14 0.19
N GLU A 143 20.49 -5.49 -0.53
CA GLU A 143 20.37 -5.30 -1.99
C GLU A 143 20.30 -6.65 -2.70
N ARG A 144 21.21 -7.58 -2.39
CA ARG A 144 21.21 -8.93 -2.96
C ARG A 144 19.92 -9.68 -2.67
N PHE A 145 19.36 -9.58 -1.46
CA PHE A 145 18.07 -10.19 -1.15
C PHE A 145 16.91 -9.59 -1.95
N THR A 146 16.94 -8.27 -2.14
CA THR A 146 15.94 -7.57 -2.94
C THR A 146 16.03 -7.96 -4.43
N ASP A 147 17.25 -8.18 -4.95
CA ASP A 147 17.48 -8.62 -6.33
C ASP A 147 17.09 -10.08 -6.58
N LYS A 148 17.31 -10.96 -5.61
CA LYS A 148 16.96 -12.39 -5.72
C LYS A 148 15.45 -12.63 -5.77
N ASP A 149 14.66 -11.80 -5.10
CA ASP A 149 13.20 -11.90 -5.07
C ASP A 149 12.56 -10.52 -5.28
N PRO A 150 12.37 -10.08 -6.54
CA PRO A 150 11.75 -8.79 -6.85
C PRO A 150 10.31 -8.65 -6.33
N GLU A 151 9.63 -9.74 -5.97
CA GLU A 151 8.30 -9.67 -5.34
C GLU A 151 8.35 -8.99 -3.97
N MET A 152 9.51 -8.91 -3.32
CA MET A 152 9.65 -8.26 -2.02
C MET A 152 9.32 -6.77 -2.08
N THR A 153 9.64 -6.08 -3.18
CA THR A 153 9.24 -4.68 -3.35
C THR A 153 7.74 -4.54 -3.56
N ARG A 154 7.12 -5.47 -4.31
CA ARG A 154 5.64 -5.57 -4.42
C ARG A 154 5.00 -5.79 -3.06
N TRP A 155 5.58 -6.64 -2.21
CA TRP A 155 5.06 -6.93 -0.87
C TRP A 155 5.13 -5.70 0.04
N LEU A 156 6.25 -4.97 0.01
CA LEU A 156 6.43 -3.75 0.80
C LEU A 156 5.34 -2.72 0.49
N VAL A 157 5.02 -2.52 -0.79
CA VAL A 157 4.00 -1.55 -1.24
C VAL A 157 2.59 -2.12 -1.30
N ALA A 158 2.38 -3.40 -1.00
CA ALA A 158 1.07 -4.04 -1.03
C ALA A 158 -0.02 -3.29 -0.22
N PRO A 159 0.26 -2.65 0.94
CA PRO A 159 -0.72 -1.83 1.64
C PRO A 159 -1.23 -0.62 0.83
N LEU A 160 -0.47 -0.19 -0.18
CA LEU A 160 -0.76 0.95 -1.06
C LEU A 160 -1.40 0.52 -2.40
N ALA A 161 -1.31 -0.76 -2.76
CA ALA A 161 -1.60 -1.28 -4.11
C ALA A 161 -3.04 -1.07 -4.62
N GLU A 162 -3.99 -0.80 -3.73
CA GLU A 162 -5.36 -0.45 -4.13
C GLU A 162 -5.49 0.99 -4.65
N SER A 163 -4.48 1.84 -4.43
CA SER A 163 -4.45 3.24 -4.84
C SER A 163 -3.41 3.50 -5.94
N ILE A 164 -2.26 2.82 -5.90
CA ILE A 164 -1.17 3.00 -6.87
C ILE A 164 -1.21 1.94 -7.96
N ASP A 165 -0.78 2.30 -9.17
CA ASP A 165 -0.50 1.34 -10.24
C ASP A 165 0.97 0.91 -10.16
N TYR A 166 1.24 -0.08 -9.30
CA TYR A 166 2.61 -0.54 -9.12
C TYR A 166 3.12 -1.39 -10.30
N ASP A 167 2.22 -1.98 -11.10
CA ASP A 167 2.63 -2.73 -12.29
C ASP A 167 3.12 -1.79 -13.40
N GLU A 168 2.54 -0.58 -13.51
CA GLU A 168 3.09 0.51 -14.33
C GLU A 168 4.49 0.94 -13.85
N ILE A 169 4.67 1.13 -12.54
CA ILE A 169 5.98 1.48 -11.95
C ILE A 169 7.03 0.40 -12.27
N LEU A 170 6.66 -0.88 -12.18
CA LEU A 170 7.58 -1.98 -12.40
C LEU A 170 8.05 -2.11 -13.85
N ARG A 171 7.20 -1.76 -14.82
CA ARG A 171 7.56 -1.72 -16.24
C ARG A 171 8.68 -0.72 -16.51
N ALA A 172 8.77 0.36 -15.72
CA ALA A 172 9.86 1.34 -15.78
C ALA A 172 10.10 1.93 -17.19
N GLU A 173 9.01 2.12 -17.94
CA GLU A 173 9.06 2.62 -19.33
C GLU A 173 9.41 4.11 -19.43
N THR A 174 9.22 4.86 -18.33
CA THR A 174 9.56 6.29 -18.25
C THR A 174 10.61 6.56 -17.16
N PRO A 175 11.37 7.67 -17.25
CA PRO A 175 12.33 8.06 -16.22
C PRO A 175 11.71 8.17 -14.81
N ASP A 176 10.48 8.68 -14.73
CA ASP A 176 9.73 8.79 -13.48
C ASP A 176 9.41 7.41 -12.90
N MET A 177 8.94 6.46 -13.72
CA MET A 177 8.63 5.10 -13.27
C MET A 177 9.91 4.35 -12.87
N ALA A 178 11.00 4.52 -13.62
CA ALA A 178 12.31 3.98 -13.26
C ALA A 178 12.78 4.54 -11.90
N THR A 179 12.60 5.84 -11.67
CA THR A 179 12.93 6.50 -10.41
C THR A 179 12.07 5.96 -9.26
N LEU A 180 10.76 5.80 -9.43
CA LEU A 180 9.87 5.23 -8.41
C LEU A 180 10.20 3.77 -8.09
N ARG A 181 10.59 2.98 -9.11
CA ARG A 181 11.03 1.59 -8.93
C ARG A 181 12.34 1.53 -8.14
N GLU A 182 13.34 2.32 -8.51
CA GLU A 182 14.61 2.42 -7.79
C GLU A 182 14.39 2.90 -6.35
N TRP A 183 13.58 3.95 -6.18
CA TRP A 183 13.17 4.48 -4.88
C TRP A 183 12.58 3.39 -3.97
N THR A 184 11.59 2.63 -4.46
CA THR A 184 10.95 1.57 -3.67
C THR A 184 11.95 0.51 -3.22
N ARG A 185 12.88 0.14 -4.11
CA ARG A 185 13.97 -0.79 -3.78
C ARG A 185 14.88 -0.22 -2.69
N SER A 186 15.30 1.04 -2.82
CA SER A 186 16.16 1.70 -1.83
C SER A 186 15.47 1.89 -0.49
N CYS A 187 14.17 2.16 -0.48
CA CYS A 187 13.35 2.17 0.74
C CYS A 187 13.39 0.81 1.44
N LEU A 188 13.21 -0.30 0.71
CA LEU A 188 13.25 -1.64 1.29
C LEU A 188 14.61 -1.91 1.96
N VAL A 189 15.70 -1.62 1.26
CA VAL A 189 17.07 -1.81 1.75
C VAL A 189 17.33 -0.97 3.00
N ALA A 190 17.04 0.33 2.96
CA ALA A 190 17.28 1.24 4.08
C ALA A 190 16.41 0.88 5.30
N ALA A 191 15.15 0.52 5.08
CA ALA A 191 14.26 0.14 6.17
C ALA A 191 14.64 -1.20 6.78
N ALA A 192 15.07 -2.18 5.98
CA ALA A 192 15.58 -3.46 6.48
C ALA A 192 16.83 -3.26 7.34
N GLU A 193 17.77 -2.42 6.88
CA GLU A 193 18.96 -2.06 7.64
C GLU A 193 18.61 -1.40 8.98
N LYS A 194 17.73 -0.39 8.95
CA LYS A 194 17.31 0.30 10.17
C LYS A 194 16.58 -0.63 11.13
N ALA A 195 15.69 -1.49 10.62
CA ALA A 195 14.97 -2.47 11.42
C ALA A 195 15.93 -3.48 12.07
N PHE A 196 16.93 -3.95 11.33
CA PHE A 196 17.97 -4.83 11.84
C PHE A 196 18.81 -4.17 12.94
N SER A 197 19.30 -2.96 12.70
CA SER A 197 20.06 -2.17 13.67
C SER A 197 19.28 -1.94 14.97
N LEU A 198 17.96 -1.79 14.87
CA LEU A 198 17.05 -1.62 16.00
C LEU A 198 16.54 -2.96 16.60
N GLN A 199 17.04 -4.09 16.12
CA GLN A 199 16.67 -5.45 16.54
C GLN A 199 15.17 -5.75 16.42
N ARG A 200 14.48 -5.12 15.47
CA ARG A 200 13.03 -5.22 15.27
C ARG A 200 12.61 -6.57 14.68
N ASP A 201 13.50 -7.17 13.90
CA ASP A 201 13.41 -8.50 13.29
C ASP A 201 13.56 -9.64 14.29
N VAL A 202 14.06 -9.39 15.50
CA VAL A 202 14.15 -10.42 16.55
C VAL A 202 12.79 -10.56 17.25
N ARG A 203 12.27 -11.78 17.32
CA ARG A 203 11.14 -12.11 18.21
C ARG A 203 11.70 -12.50 19.58
N GLY A 204 11.27 -11.80 20.63
CA GLY A 204 11.66 -12.13 21.99
C GLY A 204 11.15 -13.52 22.39
N LEU A 205 11.92 -14.21 23.23
CA LEU A 205 11.61 -15.53 23.80
C LEU A 205 10.31 -15.51 24.64
N GLU A 206 9.93 -14.37 25.19
CA GLU A 206 8.66 -14.19 25.87
C GLU A 206 7.56 -13.75 24.89
N LEU A 207 6.69 -14.71 24.53
CA LEU A 207 5.33 -14.50 24.02
C LEU A 207 5.18 -13.30 23.04
N GLY A 208 5.81 -13.40 21.88
CA GLY A 208 5.48 -12.57 20.71
C GLY A 208 5.85 -11.09 20.80
N LYS A 209 6.58 -10.64 21.84
CA LYS A 209 7.09 -9.26 21.90
C LYS A 209 8.31 -9.10 20.99
N ARG A 210 8.25 -8.16 20.06
CA ARG A 210 9.38 -7.84 19.16
C ARG A 210 10.51 -7.13 19.91
N GLY A 211 11.74 -7.40 19.49
CA GLY A 211 12.93 -6.72 19.98
C GLY A 211 12.84 -5.20 19.84
N GLY A 212 13.54 -4.51 20.75
CA GLY A 212 13.67 -3.05 20.76
C GLY A 212 12.49 -2.25 21.31
N GLY A 213 11.35 -2.88 21.62
CA GLY A 213 10.19 -2.23 22.23
C GLY A 213 9.56 -1.08 21.40
N HIS A 214 8.84 -0.19 22.07
CA HIS A 214 8.13 0.93 21.41
C HIS A 214 9.09 2.00 20.86
N GLN A 215 10.19 2.25 21.56
CA GLN A 215 11.20 3.24 21.15
C GLN A 215 11.84 2.89 19.81
N SER A 216 12.11 1.60 19.57
CA SER A 216 12.64 1.14 18.28
C SER A 216 11.63 1.27 17.15
N ALA A 217 10.34 1.05 17.42
CA ALA A 217 9.29 1.30 16.42
C ALA A 217 9.26 2.79 16.03
N PHE A 218 9.33 3.67 17.02
CA PHE A 218 9.34 5.11 16.80
C PHE A 218 10.59 5.56 16.02
N ALA A 219 11.77 5.04 16.35
CA ALA A 219 13.02 5.35 15.65
C ALA A 219 12.99 4.89 14.18
N LEU A 220 12.42 3.70 13.90
CA LEU A 220 12.24 3.22 12.53
C LEU A 220 11.29 4.11 11.74
N ASN A 221 10.15 4.50 12.34
CA ASN A 221 9.20 5.39 11.71
C ASN A 221 9.81 6.77 11.39
N ARG A 222 10.65 7.31 12.29
CA ARG A 222 11.33 8.58 12.07
C ARG A 222 12.34 8.52 10.94
N GLU A 223 13.15 7.46 10.89
CA GLU A 223 14.06 7.24 9.76
C GLU A 223 13.28 7.15 8.45
N TRP A 224 12.20 6.36 8.44
CA TRP A 224 11.34 6.20 7.28
C TRP A 224 10.75 7.52 6.78
N GLU A 225 10.25 8.37 7.69
CA GLU A 225 9.75 9.71 7.36
C GLU A 225 10.82 10.65 6.79
N ASP A 226 12.09 10.45 7.16
CA ASP A 226 13.20 11.32 6.73
C ASP A 226 13.79 10.92 5.37
N LEU A 227 13.71 9.64 4.99
CA LEU A 227 14.28 9.12 3.73
C LEU A 227 13.99 9.98 2.48
N PRO A 228 12.75 10.47 2.23
CA PRO A 228 12.48 11.29 1.05
C PRO A 228 13.20 12.65 1.04
N ASN A 229 13.64 13.13 2.21
CA ASN A 229 14.32 14.40 2.36
C ASN A 229 15.86 14.28 2.26
N GLN A 230 16.37 13.05 2.16
CA GLN A 230 17.80 12.77 2.02
C GLN A 230 18.21 12.76 0.53
N GLU A 231 19.41 13.22 0.22
CA GLU A 231 19.96 13.08 -1.14
C GLU A 231 20.38 11.62 -1.40
N PRO A 232 20.23 11.11 -2.63
CA PRO A 232 19.77 11.81 -3.83
C PRO A 232 18.24 11.86 -4.00
N TRP A 233 17.46 11.31 -3.06
CA TRP A 233 16.02 11.11 -3.24
C TRP A 233 15.22 12.40 -3.22
N LYS A 234 15.60 13.36 -2.40
CA LYS A 234 14.98 14.69 -2.37
C LYS A 234 14.94 15.34 -3.75
N SER A 235 16.05 15.31 -4.48
CA SER A 235 16.14 15.87 -5.83
C SER A 235 15.45 14.98 -6.87
N ARG A 236 15.63 13.66 -6.79
CA ARG A 236 15.06 12.70 -7.76
C ARG A 236 13.54 12.58 -7.69
N LEU A 237 12.94 12.68 -6.51
CA LEU A 237 11.48 12.56 -6.32
C LEU A 237 10.74 13.89 -6.60
N LEU A 238 11.47 14.99 -6.76
CA LEU A 238 10.86 16.30 -7.00
C LEU A 238 10.12 16.30 -8.35
N GLY A 239 8.80 16.46 -8.29
CA GLY A 239 7.94 16.54 -9.48
C GLY A 239 7.55 15.19 -10.08
N VAL A 240 8.09 14.07 -9.56
CA VAL A 240 7.73 12.72 -9.99
C VAL A 240 6.26 12.45 -9.69
N LEU A 241 5.51 12.02 -10.70
CA LEU A 241 4.09 11.72 -10.56
C LEU A 241 3.87 10.23 -10.35
N VAL A 242 3.21 9.87 -9.24
CA VAL A 242 2.85 8.49 -8.95
C VAL A 242 1.62 8.08 -9.78
N PRO A 243 1.69 6.99 -10.56
CA PRO A 243 0.55 6.51 -11.33
C PRO A 243 -0.50 5.94 -10.38
N ILE A 244 -1.75 6.31 -10.65
CA ILE A 244 -2.91 5.84 -9.92
C ILE A 244 -3.51 4.64 -10.64
N ASN A 245 -3.93 3.65 -9.86
CA ASN A 245 -4.61 2.48 -10.38
C ASN A 245 -5.87 2.89 -11.16
N SER A 246 -6.12 2.29 -12.32
CA SER A 246 -7.37 2.49 -13.07
C SER A 246 -8.60 2.25 -12.18
N ASP A 247 -8.47 1.32 -11.23
CA ASP A 247 -9.51 1.02 -10.26
C ASP A 247 -9.32 1.74 -8.91
N PHE A 248 -8.85 2.99 -8.91
CA PHE A 248 -8.48 3.75 -7.70
C PHE A 248 -9.43 3.51 -6.52
N GLY A 249 -8.92 2.87 -5.47
CA GLY A 249 -9.64 2.60 -4.23
C GLY A 249 -10.79 1.58 -4.30
N GLY A 250 -11.08 1.01 -5.48
CA GLY A 250 -12.09 -0.03 -5.71
C GLY A 250 -11.75 -1.40 -5.11
N GLY A 251 -10.54 -1.54 -4.53
CA GLY A 251 -10.13 -2.73 -3.79
C GLY A 251 -9.81 -3.91 -4.71
N LYS A 252 -8.72 -3.81 -5.48
CA LYS A 252 -8.05 -5.01 -5.97
C LYS A 252 -7.51 -5.76 -4.75
N ARG A 253 -8.12 -6.90 -4.40
CA ARG A 253 -7.36 -7.94 -3.69
C ARG A 253 -6.27 -8.36 -4.67
N THR A 254 -5.03 -7.92 -4.45
CA THR A 254 -3.86 -8.56 -5.07
C THR A 254 -4.03 -10.05 -4.80
N SER A 255 -4.26 -10.83 -5.85
CA SER A 255 -4.32 -12.26 -5.68
C SER A 255 -2.92 -12.67 -5.21
N MET A 256 -2.78 -13.15 -3.98
CA MET A 256 -1.59 -13.86 -3.52
C MET A 256 -1.49 -15.25 -4.17
N THR A 257 -2.03 -15.40 -5.38
CA THR A 257 -1.92 -16.63 -6.14
C THR A 257 -0.53 -16.62 -6.73
N ILE A 258 0.39 -17.24 -5.99
CA ILE A 258 1.64 -17.77 -6.51
C ILE A 258 1.25 -18.55 -7.76
N ILE A 259 1.60 -18.05 -8.94
CA ILE A 259 1.67 -18.89 -10.13
C ILE A 259 2.96 -19.66 -9.93
N PRO A 260 2.91 -20.98 -9.66
CA PRO A 260 4.12 -21.77 -9.63
C PRO A 260 4.76 -21.60 -11.01
N THR A 261 5.98 -21.08 -11.05
CA THR A 261 6.80 -21.16 -12.25
C THR A 261 7.11 -22.63 -12.43
N THR A 262 6.28 -23.35 -13.19
CA THR A 262 6.62 -24.68 -13.70
C THR A 262 7.73 -24.48 -14.72
N LEU A 263 8.96 -24.43 -14.23
CA LEU A 263 10.09 -24.96 -14.97
C LEU A 263 10.16 -26.43 -14.57
N ASP A 264 9.92 -27.28 -15.56
CA ASP A 264 9.95 -28.73 -15.44
C ASP A 264 11.32 -29.24 -14.96
N ASP A 265 11.23 -30.37 -14.24
CA ASP A 265 12.25 -31.37 -13.91
C ASP A 265 13.37 -31.00 -12.92
N ASP A 266 13.14 -31.27 -11.62
CA ASP A 266 13.81 -32.41 -10.97
C ASP A 266 13.11 -32.81 -9.65
N ASP A 267 13.12 -34.11 -9.39
CA ASP A 267 12.41 -34.80 -8.30
C ASP A 267 12.81 -34.34 -6.89
N SER A 268 11.86 -33.82 -6.10
CA SER A 268 11.64 -34.27 -4.72
C SER A 268 10.37 -33.66 -4.10
N VAL A 269 9.49 -34.55 -3.70
CA VAL A 269 8.17 -34.30 -3.12
C VAL A 269 8.28 -33.86 -1.66
N ALA A 270 7.63 -32.76 -1.30
CA ALA A 270 6.97 -32.61 0.00
C ALA A 270 5.56 -32.02 -0.23
N PRO A 271 4.47 -32.73 0.11
CA PRO A 271 3.12 -32.25 -0.15
C PRO A 271 2.75 -31.18 0.89
N TYR A 272 2.74 -29.93 0.47
CA TYR A 272 2.20 -28.85 1.29
C TYR A 272 0.67 -29.00 1.38
N THR A 273 0.19 -29.61 2.46
CA THR A 273 -1.23 -29.60 2.81
C THR A 273 -1.55 -28.23 3.43
N PRO A 274 -2.45 -27.41 2.86
CA PRO A 274 -2.82 -26.15 3.46
C PRO A 274 -3.51 -26.40 4.79
N ARG A 275 -2.84 -26.01 5.89
CA ARG A 275 -3.40 -26.05 7.24
C ARG A 275 -4.56 -25.06 7.31
N LYS A 276 -5.78 -25.59 7.42
CA LYS A 276 -6.99 -24.81 7.74
C LYS A 276 -6.74 -24.02 9.03
N THR A 277 -6.71 -22.68 8.95
CA THR A 277 -6.91 -21.85 10.14
C THR A 277 -8.39 -21.91 10.51
N SER A 278 -8.71 -22.89 11.34
CA SER A 278 -9.97 -22.97 12.07
C SER A 278 -10.12 -21.75 12.98
N GLY A 279 -10.98 -20.81 12.58
CA GLY A 279 -11.61 -19.89 13.52
C GLY A 279 -12.54 -20.69 14.42
N GLY A 280 -12.10 -20.97 15.65
CA GLY A 280 -12.95 -21.48 16.71
C GLY A 280 -13.73 -20.33 17.34
N GLY A 281 -15.05 -20.45 17.39
CA GLY A 281 -15.87 -19.49 18.14
C GLY A 281 -17.38 -19.55 17.91
N LYS A 282 -18.02 -20.53 18.55
CA LYS A 282 -19.44 -20.62 18.94
C LYS A 282 -20.47 -21.17 17.94
N SER A 283 -21.12 -22.20 18.45
CA SER A 283 -22.13 -23.07 17.88
C SER A 283 -23.55 -22.48 17.91
N ARG A 284 -24.25 -22.77 16.80
CA ARG A 284 -25.70 -23.01 16.60
C ARG A 284 -26.72 -21.90 16.87
N SER A 285 -27.35 -21.47 15.77
CA SER A 285 -28.81 -21.57 15.59
C SER A 285 -29.12 -22.15 14.18
N LYS A 286 -30.36 -22.64 14.04
CA LYS A 286 -30.88 -23.72 13.16
C LYS A 286 -30.73 -23.56 11.63
N PRO A 287 -30.87 -24.66 10.85
CA PRO A 287 -30.68 -24.66 9.40
C PRO A 287 -31.87 -24.01 8.70
N SER A 288 -31.68 -22.84 8.10
CA SER A 288 -32.58 -22.32 7.08
C SER A 288 -32.17 -22.86 5.71
N GLU A 289 -33.18 -23.19 4.92
CA GLU A 289 -33.15 -23.83 3.62
C GLU A 289 -32.03 -23.27 2.71
N LYS A 290 -31.13 -24.15 2.28
CA LYS A 290 -30.27 -23.88 1.13
C LYS A 290 -31.16 -23.85 -0.10
N ILE A 291 -31.62 -22.66 -0.47
CA ILE A 291 -32.10 -22.38 -1.82
C ILE A 291 -30.94 -22.74 -2.76
N GLN A 292 -31.09 -23.85 -3.49
CA GLN A 292 -30.22 -24.21 -4.61
C GLN A 292 -30.41 -23.14 -5.68
N LYS A 293 -29.53 -22.14 -5.66
CA LYS A 293 -29.45 -21.15 -6.73
C LYS A 293 -29.19 -21.88 -8.04
N THR A 294 -30.02 -21.64 -9.04
CA THR A 294 -29.87 -22.20 -10.37
C THR A 294 -28.55 -21.75 -10.99
N GLU A 295 -28.06 -22.51 -11.97
CA GLU A 295 -26.80 -22.20 -12.65
C GLU A 295 -26.80 -20.78 -13.25
N ASP A 296 -27.96 -20.29 -13.71
CA ASP A 296 -28.16 -18.91 -14.17
C ASP A 296 -28.11 -17.86 -13.05
N GLU A 297 -28.57 -18.18 -11.84
CA GLU A 297 -28.39 -17.31 -10.67
C GLU A 297 -26.94 -17.28 -10.20
N LEU A 298 -26.25 -18.41 -10.28
CA LEU A 298 -24.80 -18.50 -10.04
C LEU A 298 -24.01 -17.75 -11.11
N LYS A 299 -24.47 -17.77 -12.36
CA LYS A 299 -23.86 -17.04 -13.49
C LYS A 299 -24.11 -15.53 -13.36
N LYS A 300 -25.34 -15.10 -13.04
CA LYS A 300 -25.66 -13.70 -12.72
C LYS A 300 -24.96 -13.20 -11.46
N GLU A 301 -24.77 -14.05 -10.45
CA GLU A 301 -24.04 -13.69 -9.25
C GLU A 301 -22.53 -13.69 -9.49
N SER A 302 -22.01 -14.58 -10.35
CA SER A 302 -20.63 -14.56 -10.86
C SER A 302 -20.38 -13.31 -11.70
N GLU A 303 -21.32 -12.92 -12.56
CA GLU A 303 -21.27 -11.67 -13.34
C GLU A 303 -21.40 -10.44 -12.44
N ARG A 304 -22.30 -10.43 -11.45
CA ARG A 304 -22.33 -9.37 -10.41
C ARG A 304 -21.04 -9.34 -9.59
N ARG A 305 -20.43 -10.48 -9.30
CA ARG A 305 -19.12 -10.57 -8.62
C ARG A 305 -17.97 -10.14 -9.52
N LYS A 306 -18.05 -10.37 -10.82
CA LYS A 306 -17.11 -9.86 -11.84
C LYS A 306 -17.27 -8.34 -12.01
N LEU A 307 -18.50 -7.83 -12.06
CA LEU A 307 -18.81 -6.40 -12.09
C LEU A 307 -18.35 -5.68 -10.80
N ARG A 308 -18.51 -6.34 -9.64
CA ARG A 308 -17.96 -5.90 -8.34
C ARG A 308 -16.44 -6.06 -8.24
N ARG A 309 -15.81 -6.81 -9.14
CA ARG A 309 -14.34 -7.02 -9.21
C ARG A 309 -13.65 -6.05 -10.19
N THR A 310 -14.40 -5.37 -11.05
CA THR A 310 -13.93 -4.35 -12.01
C THR A 310 -14.43 -2.96 -11.67
N GLY A 311 -14.67 -2.69 -10.39
CA GLY A 311 -15.39 -1.51 -9.92
C GLY A 311 -14.51 -0.53 -9.15
N GLY A 312 -13.37 -0.14 -9.70
CA GLY A 312 -12.84 1.16 -9.29
C GLY A 312 -13.36 2.27 -10.19
N VAL A 313 -12.77 3.45 -10.02
CA VAL A 313 -13.12 4.68 -10.74
C VAL A 313 -13.28 4.42 -12.25
N THR A 314 -14.49 4.55 -12.77
CA THR A 314 -14.70 4.58 -14.23
C THR A 314 -14.16 5.89 -14.81
N ALA A 315 -13.93 5.94 -16.12
CA ALA A 315 -13.40 7.11 -16.87
C ALA A 315 -14.07 8.46 -16.55
N SER A 316 -15.24 8.45 -15.91
CA SER A 316 -15.93 9.59 -15.33
C SER A 316 -15.19 10.37 -14.24
N ASN A 317 -14.12 9.83 -13.61
CA ASN A 317 -13.36 10.56 -12.59
C ASN A 317 -11.89 10.80 -12.98
N ILE A 318 -11.53 10.53 -14.24
CA ILE A 318 -10.25 10.92 -14.83
C ILE A 318 -10.57 12.05 -15.80
N PHE A 319 -10.44 13.30 -15.35
CA PHE A 319 -10.59 14.44 -16.25
C PHE A 319 -9.28 14.70 -16.99
N PHE A 320 -9.33 14.54 -18.31
CA PHE A 320 -8.35 15.16 -19.20
C PHE A 320 -8.71 16.64 -19.30
N PRO A 321 -7.80 17.58 -19.02
CA PRO A 321 -8.04 18.97 -19.37
C PRO A 321 -8.31 19.00 -20.88
N ILE A 322 -9.50 19.45 -21.26
CA ILE A 322 -9.74 19.86 -22.65
C ILE A 322 -8.75 20.99 -22.87
N ASN A 323 -7.80 20.81 -23.78
CA ASN A 323 -6.98 21.90 -24.30
C ASN A 323 -7.93 22.97 -24.83
N THR A 324 -8.27 23.96 -24.02
CA THR A 324 -8.68 25.26 -24.50
C THR A 324 -7.43 25.87 -25.12
N ARG A 325 -7.25 25.57 -26.42
CA ARG A 325 -6.46 26.43 -27.29
C ARG A 325 -7.02 27.84 -27.14
N ILE A 326 -6.24 28.73 -26.55
CA ILE A 326 -6.36 30.17 -26.81
C ILE A 326 -5.77 30.41 -28.20
#